data_AF-A0A257V651-F1
#
_entry.id   AF-A0A257V651-F1
#
_cell.length_a   1.000
_cell.length_b   1.000
_cell.length_c   1.000
_cell.angle_alpha   90.00
_cell.angle_beta   90.00
_cell.angle_gamma   90.00
#
_symmetry.space_group_name_H-M   'P 1'
#
loop_
_entity.id
_entity.type
_entity.pdbx_description
1 polymer ?
#
loop_
_entity_poly.entity_id
_entity_poly.type
_entity_poly.pdbx_seq_one_letter_code
_entity_poly.pdbx_strand_id
1 'polypeptide(L)'
;MTGPAGKRRGERGVSLIEVLVAFFILFVVTLAVLQMLSMAYLVNLGSLTRTDLTYRAQRVVETIRLQRYRIFLGQATDNTCCPVATGSTMTIPSAGTCDAFWGPDGANVMETNARFALSYTIDTAGKVTVNAVPRTTGANLYLGPAANKAVVYVAQIQ
;
A
#
# COMPACT_ATOMS: atom_id res chain seq x y z
N MET A 1 79.09 3.65 35.03
CA MET A 1 78.37 4.08 33.82
C MET A 1 76.97 3.49 33.88
N THR A 2 75.98 4.27 34.31
CA THR A 2 74.58 3.86 34.45
C THR A 2 73.78 4.47 33.29
N GLY A 3 73.26 3.62 32.39
CA GLY A 3 72.44 4.05 31.25
C GLY A 3 71.07 4.59 31.71
N PRO A 4 70.42 5.48 30.93
CA PRO A 4 69.19 6.11 31.36
C PRO A 4 68.03 5.11 31.32
N ALA A 5 67.27 5.07 32.41
CA ALA A 5 66.06 4.25 32.56
C ALA A 5 65.00 4.67 31.53
N GLY A 6 64.54 3.72 30.72
CA GLY A 6 63.44 3.91 29.79
C GLY A 6 62.17 4.35 30.52
N LYS A 7 61.61 5.49 30.10
CA LYS A 7 60.29 5.96 30.54
C LYS A 7 59.25 4.89 30.23
N ARG A 8 58.73 4.22 31.27
CA ARG A 8 57.52 3.39 31.16
C ARG A 8 56.37 4.29 30.70
N ARG A 9 55.87 4.05 29.50
CA ARG A 9 54.64 4.66 28.98
C ARG A 9 53.53 4.24 29.94
N GLY A 10 52.96 5.20 30.68
CA GLY A 10 51.86 4.92 31.60
C GLY A 10 50.68 4.37 30.81
N GLU A 11 50.30 3.12 31.09
CA GLU A 11 49.05 2.54 30.64
C GLU A 11 47.91 3.32 31.32
N ARG A 12 47.23 4.17 30.56
CA ARG A 12 46.07 4.92 31.06
C ARG A 12 44.90 3.94 31.14
N GLY A 13 44.60 3.49 32.36
CA GLY A 13 43.39 2.74 32.65
C GLY A 13 42.15 3.57 32.29
N VAL A 14 41.15 2.92 31.69
CA VAL A 14 39.89 3.54 31.29
C VAL A 14 39.14 4.00 32.54
N SER A 15 38.71 5.27 32.57
CA SER A 15 37.98 5.80 33.72
C SER A 15 36.51 5.34 33.71
N LEU A 16 35.92 5.13 34.90
CA LEU A 16 34.49 4.74 35.03
C LEU A 16 33.54 5.75 34.37
N ILE A 17 33.92 7.04 34.37
CA ILE A 17 33.17 8.11 33.70
C ILE A 17 33.22 7.95 32.18
N GLU A 18 34.37 7.65 31.57
CA GLU A 18 34.46 7.39 30.13
C GLU A 18 33.58 6.21 29.71
N VAL A 19 33.56 5.14 30.51
CA VAL A 19 32.71 3.97 30.24
C VAL A 19 31.22 4.36 30.30
N LEU A 20 30.80 5.12 31.32
CA LEU A 20 29.42 5.61 31.43
C LEU A 20 29.00 6.50 30.27
N VAL A 21 29.88 7.44 29.88
CA VAL A 21 29.64 8.32 28.73
C VAL A 21 29.54 7.50 27.44
N ALA A 22 30.41 6.51 27.25
CA ALA A 22 30.36 5.62 26.09
C ALA A 22 29.04 4.83 26.04
N PHE A 23 28.58 4.25 27.16
CA PHE A 23 27.29 3.56 27.23
C PHE A 23 26.11 4.50 26.96
N PHE A 24 26.14 5.72 27.48
CA PHE A 24 25.10 6.71 27.23
C PHE A 24 25.03 7.09 25.75
N ILE A 25 26.18 7.36 25.11
CA ILE A 25 26.23 7.63 23.67
C ILE A 25 25.70 6.44 22.87
N LEU A 26 26.11 5.21 23.22
CA LEU A 26 25.65 4.00 22.55
C LEU A 26 24.13 3.83 22.68
N PHE A 27 23.56 4.09 23.87
CA PHE A 27 22.13 4.07 24.10
C PHE A 27 21.37 5.13 23.26
N VAL A 28 21.88 6.35 23.19
CA VAL A 28 21.27 7.41 22.37
C VAL A 28 21.33 7.06 20.88
N VAL A 29 22.46 6.52 20.42
CA VAL A 29 22.62 6.10 19.02
C VAL A 29 21.68 4.94 18.68
N THR A 30 21.51 3.95 19.56
CA THR A 30 20.59 2.83 19.30
C THR A 30 19.12 3.29 19.26
N LEU A 31 18.71 4.20 20.15
CA LEU A 31 17.39 4.83 20.09
C LEU A 31 17.20 5.62 18.79
N ALA A 32 18.22 6.37 18.37
CA ALA A 32 18.20 7.15 17.15
C ALA A 32 18.06 6.26 15.90
N VAL A 33 18.71 5.10 15.88
CA VAL A 33 18.56 4.12 14.80
C VAL A 33 17.17 3.47 14.85
N LEU A 34 16.66 3.12 16.03
CA LEU A 34 15.34 2.50 16.18
C LEU A 34 14.23 3.42 15.66
N GLN A 35 14.24 4.71 16.00
CA GLN A 35 13.24 5.66 15.50
C GLN A 35 13.30 5.81 13.97
N MET A 36 14.51 5.84 13.38
CA MET A 36 14.66 5.93 11.93
C MET A 36 14.14 4.66 11.24
N LEU A 37 14.43 3.49 11.82
CA LEU A 37 13.93 2.21 11.33
C LEU A 37 12.39 2.14 11.41
N SER A 38 11.81 2.56 12.53
CA SER A 38 10.35 2.59 12.71
C SER A 38 9.67 3.50 11.69
N MET A 39 10.20 4.70 11.45
CA MET A 39 9.66 5.62 10.45
C MET A 39 9.80 5.06 9.03
N ALA A 40 10.96 4.50 8.68
CA ALA A 40 11.18 3.87 7.38
C ALA A 40 10.18 2.72 7.14
N TYR A 41 9.93 1.91 8.15
CA TYR A 41 8.96 0.82 8.08
C TYR A 41 7.53 1.32 7.81
N LEU A 42 7.08 2.36 8.54
CA LEU A 42 5.74 2.94 8.33
C LEU A 42 5.56 3.56 6.95
N VAL A 43 6.60 4.21 6.42
CA VAL A 43 6.60 4.77 5.06
C VAL A 43 6.50 3.66 4.02
N ASN A 44 7.27 2.58 4.19
CA ASN A 44 7.25 1.45 3.27
C ASN A 44 5.89 0.75 3.24
N LEU A 45 5.28 0.51 4.41
CA LEU A 45 3.91 -0.01 4.49
C LEU A 45 2.92 0.90 3.76
N GLY A 46 3.04 2.22 3.94
CA GLY A 46 2.16 3.17 3.27
C GLY A 46 2.31 3.18 1.75
N SER A 47 3.54 3.03 1.26
CA SER A 47 3.82 2.92 -0.17
C SER A 47 3.23 1.63 -0.77
N LEU A 48 3.37 0.51 -0.05
CA LEU A 48 2.82 -0.78 -0.46
C LEU A 48 1.30 -0.72 -0.58
N THR A 49 0.59 -0.19 0.42
CA THR A 49 -0.87 -0.04 0.38
C THR A 49 -1.33 0.79 -0.82
N ARG A 50 -0.69 1.93 -1.09
CA ARG A 50 -1.05 2.76 -2.25
C ARG A 50 -0.81 2.04 -3.57
N THR A 51 0.28 1.30 -3.66
CA THR A 51 0.64 0.53 -4.85
C THR A 51 -0.40 -0.55 -5.13
N ASP A 52 -0.76 -1.33 -4.11
CA ASP A 52 -1.81 -2.37 -4.21
C ASP A 52 -3.16 -1.78 -4.63
N LEU A 53 -3.62 -0.71 -3.97
CA LEU A 53 -4.87 -0.03 -4.34
C LEU A 53 -4.85 0.53 -5.76
N THR A 54 -3.71 1.07 -6.19
CA THR A 54 -3.54 1.60 -7.56
C THR A 54 -3.64 0.49 -8.60
N TYR A 55 -2.96 -0.64 -8.39
CA TYR A 55 -3.05 -1.79 -9.29
C TYR A 55 -4.47 -2.33 -9.40
N ARG A 56 -5.19 -2.42 -8.28
CA ARG A 56 -6.60 -2.87 -8.27
C ARG A 56 -7.50 -1.88 -9.00
N ALA A 57 -7.30 -0.58 -8.80
CA ALA A 57 -8.06 0.43 -9.51
C ALA A 57 -7.80 0.42 -11.02
N GLN A 58 -6.54 0.21 -11.43
CA GLN A 58 -6.17 0.04 -12.83
C GLN A 58 -6.81 -1.20 -13.46
N ARG A 59 -6.82 -2.33 -12.74
CA ARG A 59 -7.51 -3.55 -13.18
C ARG A 59 -8.99 -3.30 -13.44
N VAL A 60 -9.69 -2.60 -12.54
CA VAL A 60 -11.11 -2.24 -12.72
C VAL A 60 -11.32 -1.46 -14.03
N VAL A 61 -10.50 -0.43 -14.28
CA VAL A 61 -10.58 0.35 -15.52
C VAL A 61 -10.38 -0.53 -16.75
N GLU A 62 -9.39 -1.42 -16.72
CA GLU A 62 -9.10 -2.28 -17.87
C GLU A 62 -10.20 -3.31 -18.13
N THR A 63 -10.81 -3.84 -17.07
CA THR A 63 -11.99 -4.69 -17.19
C THR A 63 -13.18 -3.95 -17.78
N ILE A 64 -13.38 -2.67 -17.41
CA ILE A 64 -14.43 -1.81 -18.00
C ILE A 64 -14.15 -1.58 -19.50
N ARG A 65 -12.89 -1.34 -19.90
CA ARG A 65 -12.51 -1.23 -21.33
C ARG A 65 -12.85 -2.49 -22.09
N LEU A 66 -12.47 -3.64 -21.55
CA LEU A 66 -12.73 -4.93 -22.18
C LEU A 66 -14.23 -5.22 -22.29
N GLN A 67 -15.01 -4.94 -21.24
CA GLN A 67 -16.47 -5.08 -21.28
C GLN A 67 -17.09 -4.18 -22.37
N ARG A 68 -16.67 -2.91 -22.45
CA ARG A 68 -17.16 -1.99 -23.48
C ARG A 68 -16.80 -2.45 -24.89
N TYR A 69 -15.60 -2.99 -25.07
CA TYR A 69 -15.18 -3.58 -26.34
C TYR A 69 -16.04 -4.81 -26.72
N ARG A 70 -16.40 -5.66 -25.75
CA ARG A 70 -17.32 -6.79 -25.97
C ARG A 70 -18.73 -6.34 -26.38
N ILE A 71 -19.25 -5.27 -25.76
CA ILE A 71 -20.53 -4.66 -26.17
C ILE A 71 -20.45 -4.18 -27.62
N PHE A 72 -19.36 -3.49 -27.98
CA PHE A 72 -19.15 -3.00 -29.35
C PHE A 72 -19.16 -4.15 -30.38
N LEU A 73 -18.60 -5.30 -30.02
CA LEU A 73 -18.62 -6.52 -30.86
C LEU A 73 -19.97 -7.28 -30.83
N GLY A 74 -20.97 -6.84 -30.06
CA GLY A 74 -22.25 -7.53 -29.90
C GLY A 74 -22.17 -8.85 -29.12
N GLN A 75 -21.14 -9.03 -28.28
CA GLN A 75 -20.97 -10.23 -27.46
C GLN A 75 -21.80 -10.17 -26.17
N ALA A 76 -21.96 -11.33 -25.51
CA ALA A 76 -22.64 -11.42 -24.22
C ALA A 76 -21.92 -10.58 -23.15
N THR A 77 -22.69 -9.78 -22.42
CA THR A 77 -22.17 -8.78 -21.47
C THR A 77 -22.85 -8.91 -20.12
N ASP A 78 -22.04 -8.91 -19.06
CA ASP A 78 -22.55 -8.91 -17.69
C ASP A 78 -22.84 -7.48 -17.20
N ASN A 79 -23.94 -6.87 -17.66
CA ASN A 79 -24.33 -5.52 -17.25
C ASN A 79 -24.77 -5.44 -15.78
N THR A 80 -25.18 -6.56 -15.18
CA THR A 80 -25.54 -6.64 -13.77
C THR A 80 -24.30 -6.46 -12.90
N CYS A 81 -23.20 -7.12 -13.27
CA CYS A 81 -21.95 -7.03 -12.53
C CYS A 81 -21.00 -5.97 -13.04
N CYS A 82 -21.15 -5.45 -14.26
CA CYS A 82 -20.30 -4.40 -14.80
C CYS A 82 -21.09 -3.46 -15.71
N PRO A 83 -21.90 -2.55 -15.13
CA PRO A 83 -22.61 -1.54 -15.90
C PRO A 83 -21.62 -0.52 -16.49
N VAL A 84 -21.46 -0.54 -17.82
CA VAL A 84 -20.54 0.37 -18.54
C VAL A 84 -21.22 1.50 -19.32
N ALA A 85 -22.53 1.69 -19.12
CA ALA A 85 -23.28 2.80 -19.70
C ALA A 85 -22.78 4.15 -19.16
N THR A 86 -22.92 5.21 -19.95
CA THR A 86 -22.61 6.57 -19.48
C THR A 86 -23.48 6.95 -18.28
N GLY A 87 -22.89 7.56 -17.27
CA GLY A 87 -23.55 7.87 -16.00
C GLY A 87 -23.63 6.69 -15.02
N SER A 88 -23.11 5.50 -15.37
CA SER A 88 -23.16 4.36 -14.48
C SER A 88 -22.29 4.57 -13.25
N THR A 89 -22.75 4.02 -12.12
CA THR A 89 -22.00 3.96 -10.88
C THR A 89 -22.15 2.57 -10.30
N MET A 90 -21.06 2.00 -9.81
CA MET A 90 -21.09 0.70 -9.16
C MET A 90 -20.13 0.65 -7.98
N THR A 91 -20.62 0.11 -6.87
CA THR A 91 -19.77 -0.39 -5.78
C THR A 91 -19.51 -1.87 -6.03
N ILE A 92 -18.25 -2.25 -6.16
CA ILE A 92 -17.86 -3.65 -6.35
C ILE A 92 -18.00 -4.34 -4.99
N PRO A 93 -18.82 -5.40 -4.89
CA PRO A 93 -18.99 -6.13 -3.64
C PRO A 93 -17.68 -6.80 -3.22
N SER A 94 -17.60 -7.29 -1.99
CA SER A 94 -16.44 -8.09 -1.53
C SER A 94 -16.60 -9.59 -1.76
N ALA A 95 -17.81 -10.05 -2.06
CA ALA A 95 -18.14 -11.43 -2.43
C ALA A 95 -19.58 -11.47 -2.98
N GLY A 96 -19.93 -12.53 -3.68
CA GLY A 96 -21.32 -12.87 -3.99
C GLY A 96 -21.59 -13.13 -5.47
N THR A 97 -22.73 -12.65 -5.97
CA THR A 97 -23.24 -13.01 -7.30
C THR A 97 -22.32 -12.59 -8.46
N CYS A 98 -21.42 -11.63 -8.23
CA CYS A 98 -20.45 -11.18 -9.23
C CYS A 98 -19.07 -11.83 -9.10
N ASP A 99 -18.94 -12.93 -8.32
CA ASP A 99 -17.67 -13.66 -8.11
C ASP A 99 -17.07 -14.15 -9.43
N ALA A 100 -17.89 -14.62 -10.36
CA ALA A 100 -17.42 -15.07 -11.67
C ALA A 100 -16.79 -13.93 -12.51
N PHE A 101 -17.22 -12.68 -12.31
CA PHE A 101 -16.74 -11.53 -13.08
C PHE A 101 -15.60 -10.78 -12.38
N TRP A 102 -15.82 -10.35 -11.13
CA TRP A 102 -14.84 -9.55 -10.38
C TRP A 102 -13.91 -10.39 -9.48
N GLY A 103 -14.28 -11.63 -9.19
CA GLY A 103 -13.55 -12.51 -8.30
C GLY A 103 -12.24 -13.04 -8.90
N PRO A 104 -11.57 -13.98 -8.20
CA PRO A 104 -10.24 -14.46 -8.54
C PRO A 104 -10.11 -15.07 -9.94
N ASP A 105 -11.16 -15.76 -10.41
CA ASP A 105 -11.20 -16.39 -11.74
C ASP A 105 -11.53 -15.39 -12.88
N GLY A 106 -12.00 -14.19 -12.52
CA GLY A 106 -12.31 -13.11 -13.44
C GLY A 106 -11.24 -12.01 -13.40
N ALA A 107 -11.64 -10.80 -13.05
CA ALA A 107 -10.74 -9.65 -12.99
C ALA A 107 -9.82 -9.62 -11.75
N ASN A 108 -10.06 -10.50 -10.77
CA ASN A 108 -9.30 -10.61 -9.53
C ASN A 108 -9.14 -9.26 -8.80
N VAL A 109 -10.27 -8.59 -8.60
CA VAL A 109 -10.40 -7.33 -7.84
C VAL A 109 -11.45 -7.43 -6.73
N MET A 110 -12.06 -8.60 -6.57
CA MET A 110 -12.98 -8.94 -5.48
C MET A 110 -12.46 -10.20 -4.78
N GLU A 111 -12.38 -10.13 -3.45
CA GLU A 111 -11.85 -11.20 -2.61
C GLU A 111 -12.62 -11.26 -1.29
N THR A 112 -12.92 -12.47 -0.83
CA THR A 112 -13.52 -12.71 0.48
C THR A 112 -12.62 -12.12 1.57
N ASN A 113 -13.17 -11.26 2.43
CA ASN A 113 -12.42 -10.50 3.44
C ASN A 113 -11.32 -9.58 2.87
N ALA A 114 -11.58 -8.96 1.70
CA ALA A 114 -10.72 -7.95 1.12
C ALA A 114 -10.38 -6.82 2.12
N ARG A 115 -9.12 -6.38 2.09
CA ARG A 115 -8.60 -5.23 2.89
C ARG A 115 -9.05 -3.87 2.35
N PHE A 116 -9.77 -3.86 1.23
CA PHE A 116 -10.12 -2.68 0.46
C PHE A 116 -11.59 -2.76 0.01
N ALA A 117 -12.10 -1.63 -0.46
CA ALA A 117 -13.36 -1.50 -1.15
C ALA A 117 -13.12 -0.72 -2.45
N LEU A 118 -13.74 -1.18 -3.54
CA LEU A 118 -13.63 -0.55 -4.85
C LEU A 118 -15.02 -0.06 -5.28
N SER A 119 -15.04 1.12 -5.88
CA SER A 119 -16.22 1.65 -6.56
C SER A 119 -15.77 2.41 -7.79
N TYR A 120 -16.62 2.51 -8.80
CA TYR A 120 -16.34 3.32 -9.97
C TYR A 120 -17.56 4.09 -10.44
N THR A 121 -17.29 5.19 -11.12
CA THR A 121 -18.28 6.01 -11.82
C THR A 121 -17.81 6.25 -13.25
N ILE A 122 -18.74 6.22 -14.19
CA ILE A 122 -18.50 6.55 -15.60
C ILE A 122 -19.24 7.84 -15.90
N ASP A 123 -18.51 8.90 -16.21
CA ASP A 123 -19.09 10.17 -16.62
C ASP A 123 -19.70 10.08 -18.04
N THR A 124 -20.59 11.01 -18.34
CA THR A 124 -21.14 11.32 -19.66
C THR A 124 -20.09 11.46 -20.76
N ALA A 125 -18.89 11.96 -20.42
CA ALA A 125 -17.75 12.06 -21.33
C ALA A 125 -16.96 10.73 -21.52
N GLY A 126 -17.40 9.62 -20.91
CA GLY A 126 -16.68 8.33 -20.97
C GLY A 126 -15.42 8.28 -20.10
N LYS A 127 -15.35 9.13 -19.07
CA LYS A 127 -14.27 9.14 -18.08
C LYS A 127 -14.64 8.23 -16.91
N VAL A 128 -13.78 7.27 -16.59
CA VAL A 128 -13.93 6.41 -15.40
C VAL A 128 -13.17 7.02 -14.25
N THR A 129 -13.83 7.15 -13.12
CA THR A 129 -13.20 7.41 -11.83
C THR A 129 -13.38 6.18 -10.96
N VAL A 130 -12.28 5.53 -10.58
CA VAL A 130 -12.27 4.41 -9.64
C VAL A 130 -11.79 4.92 -8.28
N ASN A 131 -12.60 4.69 -7.25
CA ASN A 131 -12.25 4.99 -5.87
C ASN A 131 -11.91 3.68 -5.15
N ALA A 132 -10.65 3.56 -4.74
CA ALA A 132 -10.12 2.44 -4.00
C ALA A 132 -9.81 2.88 -2.57
N VAL A 133 -10.59 2.37 -1.62
CA VAL A 133 -10.52 2.79 -0.21
C VAL A 133 -10.08 1.60 0.64
N PRO A 134 -9.08 1.76 1.53
CA PRO A 134 -8.83 0.81 2.59
C PRO A 134 -10.09 0.55 3.43
N ARG A 135 -10.35 -0.69 3.82
CA ARG A 135 -11.35 -0.93 4.86
C ARG A 135 -10.78 -0.57 6.22
N THR A 136 -11.64 -0.04 7.09
CA THR A 136 -11.33 0.26 8.48
C THR A 136 -11.91 -0.78 9.44
N THR A 137 -12.73 -1.71 8.94
CA THR A 137 -13.36 -2.79 9.70
C THR A 137 -13.26 -4.12 8.95
N GLY A 138 -13.23 -5.23 9.70
CA GLY A 138 -13.14 -6.59 9.15
C GLY A 138 -11.93 -7.37 9.67
N ALA A 139 -11.83 -8.63 9.23
CA ALA A 139 -10.78 -9.56 9.67
C ALA A 139 -9.38 -9.19 9.14
N ASN A 140 -9.31 -8.53 7.97
CA ASN A 140 -8.06 -8.11 7.35
C ASN A 140 -8.08 -6.60 7.12
N LEU A 141 -7.04 -5.90 7.59
CA LEU A 141 -6.88 -4.45 7.44
C LEU A 141 -5.48 -4.11 6.93
N TYR A 142 -5.34 -2.98 6.23
CA TYR A 142 -4.01 -2.41 6.02
C TYR A 142 -3.48 -1.83 7.32
N LEU A 143 -2.17 -1.95 7.53
CA LEU A 143 -1.50 -1.43 8.71
C LEU A 143 -0.81 -0.10 8.40
N GLY A 144 -0.68 0.73 9.42
CA GLY A 144 0.04 1.99 9.33
C GLY A 144 -0.79 3.17 8.80
N PRO A 145 -0.17 4.35 8.69
CA PRO A 145 -0.87 5.63 8.49
C PRO A 145 -1.55 5.77 7.12
N ALA A 146 -1.22 4.91 6.15
CA ALA A 146 -1.89 4.90 4.85
C ALA A 146 -3.21 4.12 4.84
N ALA A 147 -3.54 3.38 5.92
CA ALA A 147 -4.79 2.64 6.05
C ALA A 147 -6.04 3.53 6.07
N ASN A 148 -5.88 4.86 6.08
CA ASN A 148 -6.98 5.83 6.03
C ASN A 148 -6.98 6.67 4.73
N LYS A 149 -6.12 6.34 3.75
CA LYS A 149 -5.98 7.12 2.52
C LYS A 149 -6.55 6.34 1.33
N ALA A 150 -7.53 6.94 0.66
CA ALA A 150 -8.06 6.43 -0.59
C ALA A 150 -7.14 6.74 -1.78
N VAL A 151 -7.19 5.88 -2.79
CA VAL A 151 -6.62 6.12 -4.11
C VAL A 151 -7.77 6.37 -5.08
N VAL A 152 -7.72 7.52 -5.74
CA VAL A 152 -8.66 7.86 -6.82
C VAL A 152 -7.92 7.74 -8.13
N TYR A 153 -8.23 6.72 -8.91
CA TYR A 153 -7.66 6.49 -10.23
C TYR A 153 -8.64 6.96 -11.29
N VAL A 154 -8.15 7.70 -12.27
CA VAL A 154 -8.98 8.33 -13.29
C VAL A 154 -8.43 7.97 -14.65
N ALA A 155 -9.30 7.50 -15.54
CA ALA A 155 -8.92 7.10 -16.89
C ALA A 155 -10.04 7.38 -17.88
N GLN A 156 -9.68 7.49 -19.17
CA GLN A 156 -10.64 7.62 -20.25
C GLN A 156 -10.84 6.25 -20.93
N ILE A 157 -12.10 5.91 -21.18
CA ILE A 157 -12.52 4.75 -22.00
C ILE A 157 -12.92 5.35 -23.35
N GLN A 158 -11.94 5.58 -24.22
CA GLN A 158 -12.23 5.82 -25.64
C GLN A 158 -12.41 4.47 -26.34
#